data_AF-A0A151EZ61-F1
#
_entry.id   AF-A0A151EZ61-F1
#
_cell.length_a   1.000
_cell.length_b   1.000
_cell.length_c   1.000
_cell.angle_alpha   90.00
_cell.angle_beta   90.00
_cell.angle_gamma   90.00
#
_symmetry.space_group_name_H-M   'P 1'
#
loop_
_entity.id
_entity.type
_entity.pdbx_description
1 polymer ?
#
loop_
_entity_poly.entity_id
_entity_poly.type
_entity_poly.pdbx_seq_one_letter_code
_entity_poly.pdbx_strand_id
1 'polypeptide(L)'
;MIQLLQYGALAIAPGIFWLWFFWQKDKFEREPARYIVITYFLGAAVVLPAGILEGWLATGLMPMDMMIIGIVEEAAKFLAVYMFVFRKSEFNEVMDGIVYAAAAALGFASLENFLYILWYEPVVMMGRAFISTPAHVLFAALWGYALGLNKMTGKGTVLAGLVSAMVAHGVYDILTEVTGSLLVNVMLVILLVLFLYMVIAGKIRESLELSPFKEVAESGAVVRCPVCNKYVPMGVRFCPRCGNRMKSMPTEMKCLKCGANIPAGSNFCPNCGEKL
;
A
#
# COMPACT_ATOMS: atom_id res chain seq x y z
N MET A 1 -14.19 1.98 30.55
CA MET A 1 -13.65 0.83 29.78
C MET A 1 -14.38 0.60 28.46
N ILE A 2 -15.72 0.42 28.47
CA ILE A 2 -16.52 0.18 27.25
C ILE A 2 -16.37 1.33 26.23
N GLN A 3 -16.42 2.59 26.68
CA GLN A 3 -16.26 3.76 25.81
C GLN A 3 -14.89 3.81 25.11
N LEU A 4 -13.80 3.53 25.83
CA LEU A 4 -12.46 3.49 25.23
C LEU A 4 -12.34 2.38 24.18
N LEU A 5 -13.00 1.24 24.39
CA LEU A 5 -13.06 0.17 23.39
C LEU A 5 -13.85 0.59 22.14
N GLN A 6 -14.96 1.30 22.32
CA GLN A 6 -15.74 1.85 21.20
C GLN A 6 -14.92 2.89 20.41
N TYR A 7 -14.19 3.76 21.10
CA TYR A 7 -13.34 4.77 20.47
C TYR A 7 -12.19 4.14 19.70
N GLY A 8 -11.52 3.15 20.30
CA GLY A 8 -10.52 2.35 19.62
C GLY A 8 -11.07 1.69 18.35
N ALA A 9 -12.26 1.10 18.43
CA ALA A 9 -12.90 0.48 17.26
C ALA A 9 -13.20 1.50 16.15
N LEU A 10 -13.79 2.65 16.46
CA LEU A 10 -14.11 3.70 15.49
C LEU A 10 -12.86 4.30 14.83
N ALA A 11 -11.77 4.44 15.58
CA ALA A 11 -10.52 4.99 15.07
C ALA A 11 -9.75 4.01 14.15
N ILE A 12 -9.72 2.72 14.54
CA ILE A 12 -8.89 1.70 13.88
C ILE A 12 -9.62 1.04 12.71
N ALA A 13 -10.93 0.82 12.80
CA ALA A 13 -11.68 0.07 11.78
C ALA A 13 -11.55 0.66 10.35
N PRO A 14 -11.63 1.99 10.14
CA PRO A 14 -11.39 2.57 8.82
C PRO A 14 -9.97 2.28 8.31
N GLY A 15 -8.98 2.40 9.19
CA GLY A 15 -7.57 2.11 8.88
C GLY A 15 -7.37 0.68 8.38
N ILE A 16 -7.96 -0.30 9.08
CA ILE A 16 -7.89 -1.72 8.70
C ILE A 16 -8.65 -2.00 7.41
N PHE A 17 -9.84 -1.41 7.22
CA PHE A 17 -10.62 -1.57 5.99
C PHE A 17 -9.85 -1.08 4.76
N TRP A 18 -9.32 0.13 4.82
CA TRP A 18 -8.55 0.70 3.71
C TRP A 18 -7.22 -0.04 3.50
N LEU A 19 -6.61 -0.57 4.57
CA LEU A 19 -5.39 -1.36 4.47
C LEU A 19 -5.64 -2.62 3.66
N TRP A 20 -6.71 -3.33 4.00
CA TRP A 20 -7.16 -4.47 3.23
C TRP A 20 -7.44 -4.07 1.78
N PHE A 21 -8.17 -2.98 1.54
CA PHE A 21 -8.51 -2.53 0.18
C PHE A 21 -7.27 -2.27 -0.68
N PHE A 22 -6.28 -1.52 -0.19
CA PHE A 22 -5.05 -1.21 -0.93
C PHE A 22 -4.13 -2.43 -1.06
N TRP A 23 -4.06 -3.28 -0.04
CA TRP A 23 -3.30 -4.53 -0.12
C TRP A 23 -3.86 -5.50 -1.18
N GLN A 24 -5.18 -5.48 -1.44
CA GLN A 24 -5.77 -6.26 -2.54
C GLN A 24 -5.43 -5.72 -3.94
N LYS A 25 -4.96 -4.47 -4.07
CA LYS A 25 -4.61 -3.86 -5.37
C LYS A 25 -3.32 -4.41 -5.96
N ASP A 26 -2.46 -4.94 -5.10
CA ASP A 26 -1.35 -5.78 -5.50
C ASP A 26 -1.88 -7.13 -5.99
N LYS A 27 -1.78 -7.31 -7.32
CA LYS A 27 -2.40 -8.42 -8.04
C LYS A 27 -1.47 -9.60 -8.23
N PHE A 28 -0.17 -9.33 -8.43
CA PHE A 28 0.76 -10.32 -8.94
C PHE A 28 1.65 -10.91 -7.85
N GLU A 29 2.08 -10.10 -6.88
CA GLU A 29 2.98 -10.53 -5.81
C GLU A 29 2.59 -9.87 -4.49
N ARG A 30 1.55 -10.42 -3.85
CA ARG A 30 1.10 -9.87 -2.57
C ARG A 30 2.16 -9.92 -1.49
N GLU A 31 2.38 -8.74 -0.92
CA GLU A 31 3.34 -8.58 0.17
C GLU A 31 2.97 -9.38 1.42
N PRO A 32 3.95 -10.00 2.12
CA PRO A 32 3.67 -10.79 3.31
C PRO A 32 3.08 -9.93 4.42
N ALA A 33 2.00 -10.40 5.04
CA ALA A 33 1.27 -9.68 6.08
C ALA A 33 2.18 -9.17 7.23
N ARG A 34 3.25 -9.89 7.57
CA ARG A 34 4.23 -9.46 8.58
C ARG A 34 4.80 -8.07 8.29
N TYR A 35 5.24 -7.81 7.06
CA TYR A 35 5.83 -6.51 6.71
C TYR A 35 4.78 -5.41 6.65
N ILE A 36 3.58 -5.72 6.17
CA ILE A 36 2.44 -4.80 6.18
C ILE A 36 2.08 -4.38 7.61
N VAL A 37 1.96 -5.34 8.52
CA VAL A 37 1.61 -5.08 9.94
C VAL A 37 2.72 -4.28 10.63
N ILE A 38 3.99 -4.62 10.43
CA ILE A 38 5.09 -3.85 11.03
C ILE A 38 5.09 -2.41 10.49
N THR A 39 4.96 -2.23 9.17
CA THR A 39 4.91 -0.90 8.55
C THR A 39 3.72 -0.07 9.05
N TYR A 40 2.56 -0.70 9.24
CA TYR A 40 1.40 -0.05 9.87
C TYR A 40 1.73 0.44 11.28
N PHE A 41 2.29 -0.41 12.14
CA PHE A 41 2.65 0.03 13.50
C PHE A 41 3.80 1.06 13.53
N LEU A 42 4.73 1.01 12.59
CA LEU A 42 5.74 2.07 12.43
C LEU A 42 5.09 3.41 12.04
N GLY A 43 4.12 3.38 11.13
CA GLY A 43 3.31 4.54 10.77
C GLY A 43 2.55 5.13 11.97
N ALA A 44 1.94 4.27 12.80
CA ALA A 44 1.32 4.71 14.06
C ALA A 44 2.37 5.30 15.01
N ALA A 45 3.52 4.65 15.18
CA ALA A 45 4.55 5.10 16.11
C ALA A 45 5.11 6.48 15.78
N VAL A 46 5.20 6.85 14.49
CA VAL A 46 5.76 8.14 14.08
C VAL A 46 4.80 9.33 14.28
N VAL A 47 3.54 9.11 14.65
CA VAL A 47 2.60 10.20 15.03
C VAL A 47 3.14 11.02 16.20
N LEU A 48 3.69 10.35 17.22
CA LEU A 48 4.18 11.01 18.43
C LEU A 48 5.40 11.93 18.16
N PRO A 49 6.50 11.47 17.54
CA PRO A 49 7.61 12.36 17.22
C PRO A 49 7.24 13.42 16.18
N ALA A 50 6.32 13.14 15.24
CA ALA A 50 5.81 14.13 14.29
C ALA A 50 5.10 15.27 15.04
N GLY A 51 4.14 14.95 15.92
CA GLY A 51 3.40 15.96 16.69
C GLY A 51 4.28 16.80 17.62
N ILE A 52 5.34 16.22 18.20
CA ILE A 52 6.33 16.99 18.97
C ILE A 52 7.07 17.98 18.07
N LEU A 53 7.52 17.55 16.89
CA LEU A 53 8.24 18.38 15.94
C LEU A 53 7.35 19.50 15.37
N GLU A 54 6.09 19.20 15.06
CA GLU A 54 5.07 20.19 14.67
C GLU A 54 4.92 21.26 15.74
N GLY A 55 4.79 20.86 17.02
CA GLY A 55 4.69 21.82 18.13
C GLY A 55 5.94 22.72 18.29
N TRP A 56 7.12 22.21 17.94
CA TRP A 56 8.36 22.99 17.97
C TRP A 56 8.50 23.94 16.77
N LEU A 57 7.97 23.53 15.61
CA LEU A 57 8.00 24.31 14.37
C LEU A 57 6.81 25.27 14.22
N ALA A 58 5.79 25.13 15.09
CA ALA A 58 4.60 25.95 15.07
C ALA A 58 4.94 27.45 15.13
N THR A 59 4.41 28.19 14.17
CA THR A 59 4.63 29.63 14.00
C THR A 59 3.49 30.46 14.57
N GLY A 60 2.32 29.85 14.79
CA GLY A 60 1.08 30.53 15.17
C GLY A 60 0.40 31.24 14.00
N LEU A 61 0.86 31.02 12.77
CA LEU A 61 0.39 31.70 11.57
C LEU A 61 -0.30 30.71 10.62
N MET A 62 -1.62 30.81 10.51
CA MET A 62 -2.36 30.17 9.41
C MET A 62 -2.13 30.96 8.11
N PRO A 63 -1.90 30.29 6.95
CA PRO A 63 -1.93 28.84 6.70
C PRO A 63 -0.56 28.13 6.80
N MET A 64 0.49 28.79 7.31
CA MET A 64 1.84 28.22 7.35
C MET A 64 1.91 26.96 8.22
N ASP A 65 1.26 26.96 9.38
CA ASP A 65 1.27 25.81 10.30
C ASP A 65 0.62 24.56 9.66
N MET A 66 -0.42 24.74 8.83
CA MET A 66 -1.05 23.64 8.08
C MET A 66 -0.11 23.01 7.05
N MET A 67 0.73 23.83 6.40
CA MET A 67 1.76 23.30 5.50
C MET A 67 2.87 22.56 6.28
N ILE A 68 3.23 23.05 7.47
CA ILE A 68 4.21 22.40 8.34
C ILE A 68 3.74 21.00 8.75
N ILE A 69 2.46 20.82 9.09
CA ILE A 69 1.87 19.52 9.39
C ILE A 69 2.07 18.55 8.21
N GLY A 70 1.60 18.92 7.03
CA GLY A 70 1.76 18.09 5.82
C GLY A 70 3.23 17.74 5.51
N ILE A 71 4.16 18.68 5.73
CA ILE A 71 5.61 18.44 5.55
C ILE A 71 6.12 17.41 6.56
N VAL A 72 5.88 17.64 7.85
CA VAL A 72 6.44 16.84 8.94
C VAL A 72 5.88 15.43 8.89
N GLU A 73 4.57 15.29 8.75
CA GLU A 73 3.95 13.97 8.80
C GLU A 73 4.34 13.09 7.60
N GLU A 74 4.35 13.64 6.38
CA GLU A 74 4.72 12.86 5.20
C GLU A 74 6.20 12.50 5.20
N ALA A 75 7.08 13.38 5.69
CA ALA A 75 8.48 13.05 5.92
C ALA A 75 8.64 11.89 6.92
N ALA A 76 7.90 11.92 8.03
CA ALA A 76 7.97 10.91 9.08
C ALA A 76 7.50 9.53 8.57
N LYS A 77 6.35 9.48 7.87
CA LYS A 77 5.83 8.25 7.24
C LYS A 77 6.80 7.70 6.19
N PHE A 78 7.32 8.57 5.33
CA PHE A 78 8.32 8.21 4.33
C PHE A 78 9.56 7.60 4.98
N LEU A 79 10.11 8.25 6.01
CA LEU A 79 11.31 7.78 6.70
C LEU A 79 11.09 6.42 7.36
N ALA A 80 9.92 6.20 7.98
CA ALA A 80 9.55 4.91 8.55
C ALA A 80 9.61 3.77 7.52
N VAL A 81 9.02 3.98 6.34
CA VAL A 81 9.05 3.02 5.23
C VAL A 81 10.46 2.86 4.66
N TYR A 82 11.15 3.97 4.42
CA TYR A 82 12.48 3.99 3.84
C TYR A 82 13.51 3.24 4.70
N MET A 83 13.48 3.43 6.02
CA MET A 83 14.41 2.76 6.92
C MET A 83 14.09 1.27 7.09
N PHE A 84 12.82 0.89 7.04
CA PHE A 84 12.41 -0.48 7.34
C PHE A 84 12.40 -1.42 6.13
N VAL A 85 11.60 -1.12 5.09
CA VAL A 85 11.34 -2.05 3.97
C VAL A 85 12.17 -1.76 2.72
N PHE A 86 12.70 -0.55 2.54
CA PHE A 86 13.38 -0.18 1.28
C PHE A 86 14.55 -1.10 0.92
N ARG A 87 15.30 -1.62 1.90
CA ARG A 87 16.43 -2.55 1.66
C ARG A 87 16.04 -4.03 1.76
N LYS A 88 14.77 -4.35 2.00
CA LYS A 88 14.30 -5.73 2.08
C LYS A 88 14.14 -6.31 0.68
N SER A 89 14.32 -7.63 0.60
CA SER A 89 14.09 -8.42 -0.62
C SER A 89 12.63 -8.48 -1.04
N GLU A 90 11.74 -8.21 -0.10
CA GLU A 90 10.30 -8.21 -0.27
C GLU A 90 9.86 -7.07 -1.17
N PHE A 91 10.40 -5.86 -0.97
CA PHE A 91 10.17 -4.73 -1.86
C PHE A 91 10.88 -4.97 -3.21
N ASN A 92 10.17 -5.50 -4.17
CA ASN A 92 10.68 -6.06 -5.42
C ASN A 92 9.82 -5.73 -6.65
N GLU A 93 8.78 -4.90 -6.51
CA GLU A 93 8.05 -4.27 -7.60
C GLU A 93 7.66 -2.82 -7.27
N VAL A 94 7.21 -2.07 -8.29
CA VAL A 94 6.84 -0.65 -8.13
C VAL A 94 5.61 -0.51 -7.22
N MET A 95 4.67 -1.45 -7.32
CA MET A 95 3.41 -1.45 -6.57
C MET A 95 3.65 -1.55 -5.05
N ASP A 96 4.68 -2.28 -4.60
CA ASP A 96 5.05 -2.42 -3.18
C ASP A 96 5.27 -1.06 -2.52
N GLY A 97 5.87 -0.12 -3.25
CA GLY A 97 6.08 1.23 -2.75
C GLY A 97 4.77 1.91 -2.36
N ILE A 98 3.72 1.73 -3.17
CA ILE A 98 2.36 2.23 -2.88
C ILE A 98 1.75 1.48 -1.69
N VAL A 99 1.89 0.15 -1.65
CA VAL A 99 1.28 -0.69 -0.60
C VAL A 99 1.90 -0.41 0.77
N TYR A 100 3.24 -0.31 0.85
CA TYR A 100 3.92 0.04 2.11
C TYR A 100 3.65 1.48 2.55
N ALA A 101 3.58 2.43 1.61
CA ALA A 101 3.18 3.80 1.91
C ALA A 101 1.76 3.87 2.47
N ALA A 102 0.81 3.14 1.85
CA ALA A 102 -0.56 3.01 2.35
C ALA A 102 -0.59 2.40 3.75
N ALA A 103 0.20 1.34 4.01
CA ALA A 103 0.28 0.74 5.33
C ALA A 103 0.75 1.73 6.41
N ALA A 104 1.84 2.47 6.15
CA ALA A 104 2.32 3.49 7.08
C ALA A 104 1.31 4.62 7.28
N ALA A 105 0.69 5.11 6.21
CA ALA A 105 -0.32 6.16 6.26
C ALA A 105 -1.55 5.75 7.08
N LEU A 106 -2.02 4.50 6.93
CA LEU A 106 -3.18 3.99 7.65
C LEU A 106 -2.89 3.72 9.12
N GLY A 107 -1.66 3.30 9.44
CA GLY A 107 -1.19 3.21 10.82
C GLY A 107 -1.19 4.58 11.49
N PHE A 108 -0.63 5.57 10.80
CA PHE A 108 -0.62 6.96 11.24
C PHE A 108 -2.04 7.47 11.49
N ALA A 109 -2.90 7.40 10.46
CA ALA A 109 -4.28 7.86 10.53
C ALA A 109 -5.09 7.13 11.61
N SER A 110 -4.80 5.86 11.91
CA SER A 110 -5.52 5.12 12.96
C SER A 110 -5.21 5.64 14.37
N LEU A 111 -3.94 5.92 14.66
CA LEU A 111 -3.58 6.51 15.96
C LEU A 111 -4.02 7.98 16.02
N GLU A 112 -3.89 8.72 14.93
CA GLU A 112 -4.36 10.09 14.83
C GLU A 112 -5.89 10.18 15.05
N ASN A 113 -6.69 9.34 14.39
CA ASN A 113 -8.14 9.22 14.62
C ASN A 113 -8.46 8.91 16.09
N PHE A 114 -7.65 8.04 16.72
CA PHE A 114 -7.82 7.69 18.13
C PHE A 114 -7.52 8.88 19.04
N LEU A 115 -6.53 9.70 18.72
CA LEU A 115 -6.28 10.94 19.45
C LEU A 115 -7.39 11.97 19.20
N TYR A 116 -7.84 12.12 17.95
CA TYR A 116 -8.93 13.04 17.56
C TYR A 116 -10.23 12.74 18.32
N ILE A 117 -10.66 11.48 18.42
CA ILE A 117 -11.93 11.16 19.10
C ILE A 117 -11.88 11.42 20.63
N LEU A 118 -10.71 11.66 21.21
CA LEU A 118 -10.59 12.07 22.62
C LEU A 118 -10.90 13.56 22.82
N TRP A 119 -10.78 14.37 21.75
CA TRP A 119 -10.98 15.83 21.79
C TRP A 119 -12.22 16.29 21.04
N TYR A 120 -12.74 15.46 20.12
CA TYR A 120 -13.87 15.78 19.25
C TYR A 120 -15.01 14.77 19.38
N GLU A 121 -16.20 15.19 18.99
CA GLU A 121 -17.40 14.35 19.00
C GLU A 121 -17.28 13.13 18.05
N PRO A 122 -17.80 11.94 18.43
CA PRO A 122 -17.68 10.73 17.61
C PRO A 122 -18.21 10.85 16.17
N VAL A 123 -19.16 11.76 15.91
CA VAL A 123 -19.70 12.01 14.56
C VAL A 123 -18.62 12.45 13.57
N VAL A 124 -17.57 13.14 14.05
CA VAL A 124 -16.43 13.58 13.22
C VAL A 124 -15.70 12.39 12.59
N MET A 125 -15.74 11.22 13.24
CA MET A 125 -15.11 10.00 12.73
C MET A 125 -15.72 9.52 11.42
N MET A 126 -16.98 9.86 11.11
CA MET A 126 -17.57 9.52 9.81
C MET A 126 -16.85 10.25 8.68
N GLY A 127 -16.62 11.56 8.83
CA GLY A 127 -15.84 12.34 7.86
C GLY A 127 -14.42 11.81 7.76
N ARG A 128 -13.79 11.49 8.90
CA ARG A 128 -12.43 10.94 8.90
C ARG A 128 -12.34 9.56 8.24
N ALA A 129 -13.31 8.68 8.44
CA ALA A 129 -13.31 7.32 7.88
C ALA A 129 -13.36 7.31 6.34
N PHE A 130 -14.11 8.23 5.73
CA PHE A 130 -14.36 8.24 4.29
C PHE A 130 -13.60 9.31 3.51
N ILE A 131 -13.05 10.34 4.18
CA ILE A 131 -12.36 11.46 3.53
C ILE A 131 -10.90 11.51 3.98
N SER A 132 -10.62 11.83 5.25
CA SER A 132 -9.24 12.01 5.73
C SER A 132 -8.43 10.71 5.68
N THR A 133 -8.97 9.59 6.17
CA THR A 133 -8.25 8.30 6.20
C THR A 133 -7.79 7.84 4.80
N PRO A 134 -8.65 7.81 3.76
CA PRO A 134 -8.18 7.53 2.42
C PRO A 134 -7.28 8.65 1.85
N ALA A 135 -7.48 9.92 2.23
CA ALA A 135 -6.59 11.00 1.81
C ALA A 135 -5.14 10.79 2.27
N HIS A 136 -4.91 10.34 3.52
CA HIS A 136 -3.56 9.97 4.00
C HIS A 136 -2.91 8.92 3.10
N VAL A 137 -3.66 7.92 2.65
CA VAL A 137 -3.15 6.91 1.71
C VAL A 137 -2.78 7.55 0.38
N LEU A 138 -3.63 8.43 -0.15
CA LEU A 138 -3.40 9.09 -1.43
C LEU A 138 -2.18 10.02 -1.39
N PHE A 139 -1.96 10.76 -0.31
CA PHE A 139 -0.74 11.56 -0.12
C PHE A 139 0.48 10.65 -0.10
N ALA A 140 0.47 9.63 0.75
CA ALA A 140 1.60 8.75 0.91
C ALA A 140 1.93 7.95 -0.36
N ALA A 141 0.91 7.57 -1.13
CA ALA A 141 1.09 6.86 -2.40
C ALA A 141 1.86 7.68 -3.46
N LEU A 142 1.89 9.02 -3.37
CA LEU A 142 2.68 9.86 -4.28
C LEU A 142 4.18 9.59 -4.12
N TRP A 143 4.68 9.60 -2.89
CA TRP A 143 6.08 9.24 -2.63
C TRP A 143 6.31 7.73 -2.67
N GLY A 144 5.31 6.92 -2.31
CA GLY A 144 5.38 5.46 -2.39
C GLY A 144 5.61 4.98 -3.82
N TYR A 145 4.85 5.51 -4.77
CA TYR A 145 5.04 5.27 -6.20
C TYR A 145 6.44 5.70 -6.67
N ALA A 146 6.86 6.92 -6.34
CA ALA A 146 8.16 7.44 -6.77
C ALA A 146 9.32 6.61 -6.20
N LEU A 147 9.21 6.15 -4.94
CA LEU A 147 10.18 5.29 -4.28
C LEU A 147 10.29 3.92 -4.97
N GLY A 148 9.14 3.29 -5.27
CA GLY A 148 9.10 2.01 -5.97
C GLY A 148 9.66 2.11 -7.40
N LEU A 149 9.26 3.14 -8.14
CA LEU A 149 9.71 3.36 -9.51
C LEU A 149 11.24 3.56 -9.55
N ASN A 150 11.78 4.36 -8.63
CA ASN A 150 13.20 4.61 -8.52
C ASN A 150 13.97 3.34 -8.19
N LYS A 151 13.50 2.56 -7.23
CA LYS A 151 14.16 1.30 -6.83
C LYS A 151 14.18 0.28 -7.96
N MET A 152 13.09 0.14 -8.71
CA MET A 152 12.97 -0.90 -9.74
C MET A 152 13.58 -0.52 -11.08
N THR A 153 13.54 0.75 -11.45
CA THR A 153 13.89 1.19 -12.82
C THR A 153 15.02 2.22 -12.87
N GLY A 154 15.43 2.77 -11.73
CA GLY A 154 16.33 3.93 -11.66
C GLY A 154 15.68 5.25 -12.14
N LYS A 155 14.43 5.22 -12.58
CA LYS A 155 13.67 6.41 -13.03
C LYS A 155 12.78 6.96 -11.92
N GLY A 156 12.36 8.21 -12.07
CA GLY A 156 11.48 8.85 -11.10
C GLY A 156 12.25 9.50 -9.95
N THR A 157 11.77 10.67 -9.55
CA THR A 157 12.42 11.51 -8.54
C THR A 157 11.71 11.32 -7.21
N VAL A 158 12.32 10.58 -6.28
CA VAL A 158 11.76 10.31 -4.94
C VAL A 158 11.45 11.63 -4.21
N LEU A 159 12.36 12.61 -4.29
CA LEU A 159 12.15 13.93 -3.69
C LEU A 159 10.91 14.65 -4.26
N ALA A 160 10.65 14.55 -5.57
CA ALA A 160 9.49 15.18 -6.18
C ALA A 160 8.19 14.52 -5.72
N GLY A 161 8.17 13.19 -5.59
CA GLY A 161 7.03 12.45 -5.02
C GLY A 161 6.78 12.84 -3.56
N LEU A 162 7.83 12.97 -2.75
CA LEU A 162 7.74 13.40 -1.36
C LEU A 162 7.22 14.83 -1.23
N VAL A 163 7.80 15.79 -1.96
CA VAL A 163 7.32 17.18 -1.97
C VAL A 163 5.88 17.27 -2.43
N SER A 164 5.49 16.48 -3.44
CA SER A 164 4.10 16.44 -3.92
C SER A 164 3.14 15.94 -2.83
N ALA A 165 3.52 14.94 -2.04
CA ALA A 165 2.74 14.47 -0.91
C ALA A 165 2.61 15.52 0.19
N MET A 166 3.73 16.14 0.57
CA MET A 166 3.77 17.20 1.59
C MET A 166 2.85 18.37 1.22
N VAL A 167 2.93 18.83 -0.03
CA VAL A 167 2.07 19.90 -0.54
C VAL A 167 0.62 19.45 -0.60
N ALA A 168 0.33 18.25 -1.10
CA ALA A 168 -1.04 17.74 -1.19
C ALA A 168 -1.71 17.63 0.20
N HIS A 169 -0.95 17.20 1.20
CA HIS A 169 -1.41 17.11 2.59
C HIS A 169 -1.63 18.52 3.17
N GLY A 170 -0.63 19.41 3.12
CA GLY A 170 -0.80 20.77 3.64
C GLY A 170 -1.92 21.53 2.94
N VAL A 171 -2.12 21.34 1.64
CA VAL A 171 -3.27 21.89 0.91
C VAL A 171 -4.59 21.29 1.41
N TYR A 172 -4.66 19.98 1.65
CA TYR A 172 -5.85 19.36 2.23
C TYR A 172 -6.22 20.02 3.55
N ASP A 173 -5.26 20.22 4.45
CA ASP A 173 -5.49 20.84 5.76
C ASP A 173 -5.99 22.28 5.61
N ILE A 174 -5.35 23.08 4.76
CA ILE A 174 -5.81 24.45 4.45
C ILE A 174 -7.26 24.45 3.93
N LEU A 175 -7.60 23.54 3.02
CA LEU A 175 -8.94 23.46 2.42
C LEU A 175 -10.03 23.09 3.43
N THR A 176 -9.69 22.44 4.55
CA THR A 176 -10.69 22.13 5.59
C THR A 176 -11.26 23.37 6.27
N GLU A 177 -10.54 24.51 6.24
CA GLU A 177 -10.91 25.73 6.99
C GLU A 177 -10.91 27.04 6.18
N VAL A 178 -10.56 27.04 4.89
CA VAL A 178 -10.27 28.26 4.11
C VAL A 178 -11.44 29.24 3.86
N THR A 179 -12.68 28.78 3.70
CA THR A 179 -13.79 29.66 3.22
C THR A 179 -14.77 30.16 4.29
N GLY A 180 -14.64 29.70 5.54
CA GLY A 180 -15.66 29.91 6.59
C GLY A 180 -17.00 29.19 6.35
N SER A 181 -17.16 28.49 5.23
CA SER A 181 -18.33 27.68 4.88
C SER A 181 -18.00 26.20 4.89
N LEU A 182 -18.60 25.45 5.82
CA LEU A 182 -18.41 24.00 5.92
C LEU A 182 -18.72 23.29 4.60
N LEU A 183 -19.83 23.66 3.93
CA LEU A 183 -20.24 23.04 2.68
C LEU A 183 -19.18 23.27 1.58
N VAL A 184 -18.65 24.49 1.46
CA VAL A 184 -17.64 24.81 0.44
C VAL A 184 -16.32 24.09 0.74
N ASN A 185 -15.86 24.09 1.99
CA ASN A 185 -14.64 23.38 2.38
C ASN A 185 -14.75 21.87 2.11
N VAL A 186 -15.87 21.24 2.46
CA VAL A 186 -16.12 19.81 2.17
C VAL A 186 -16.10 19.53 0.67
N MET A 187 -16.72 20.39 -0.15
CA MET A 187 -16.67 20.23 -1.61
C MET A 187 -15.24 20.33 -2.15
N LEU A 188 -14.45 21.31 -1.71
CA LEU A 188 -13.06 21.48 -2.13
C LEU A 188 -12.19 20.28 -1.75
N VAL A 189 -12.35 19.78 -0.54
CA VAL A 189 -11.65 18.58 -0.06
C VAL A 189 -12.05 17.34 -0.88
N ILE A 190 -13.34 17.13 -1.16
CA ILE A 190 -13.79 16.02 -1.99
C ILE A 190 -13.18 16.11 -3.39
N LEU A 191 -13.16 17.30 -4.00
CA LEU A 191 -12.55 17.50 -5.32
C LEU A 191 -11.05 17.18 -5.31
N LEU A 192 -10.32 17.59 -4.27
CA LEU A 192 -8.90 17.25 -4.10
C LEU A 192 -8.70 15.73 -3.95
N VAL A 193 -9.47 15.08 -3.08
CA VAL A 193 -9.39 13.62 -2.85
C VAL A 193 -9.72 12.84 -4.12
N LEU A 194 -10.73 13.25 -4.88
CA LEU A 194 -11.07 12.64 -6.17
C LEU A 194 -9.96 12.84 -7.20
N PHE A 195 -9.39 14.05 -7.28
CA PHE A 195 -8.25 14.34 -8.15
C PHE A 195 -7.06 13.43 -7.82
N LEU A 196 -6.67 13.37 -6.55
CA LEU A 196 -5.57 12.51 -6.10
C LEU A 196 -5.87 11.03 -6.34
N TYR A 197 -7.11 10.59 -6.11
CA TYR A 197 -7.52 9.23 -6.43
C TYR A 197 -7.33 8.90 -7.91
N MET A 198 -7.72 9.81 -8.83
CA MET A 198 -7.50 9.60 -10.26
C MET A 198 -6.01 9.49 -10.62
N VAL A 199 -5.17 10.34 -10.01
CA VAL A 199 -3.71 10.29 -10.19
C VAL A 199 -3.16 8.95 -9.70
N ILE A 200 -3.47 8.56 -8.46
CA ILE A 200 -2.98 7.31 -7.86
C ILE A 200 -3.54 6.08 -8.58
N ALA A 201 -4.79 6.10 -9.06
CA ALA A 201 -5.35 5.03 -9.88
C ALA A 201 -4.59 4.89 -11.23
N GLY A 202 -4.10 5.99 -11.80
CA GLY A 202 -3.16 5.96 -12.91
C GLY A 202 -1.84 5.29 -12.53
N LYS A 203 -1.26 5.67 -11.40
CA LYS A 203 0.02 5.14 -10.90
C LYS A 203 -0.04 3.67 -10.49
N ILE A 204 -1.15 3.21 -9.93
CA ILE A 204 -1.38 1.78 -9.65
C ILE A 204 -1.40 0.99 -10.96
N ARG A 205 -2.10 1.47 -11.99
CA ARG A 205 -2.12 0.81 -13.31
C ARG A 205 -0.72 0.74 -13.90
N GLU A 206 0.01 1.85 -13.92
CA GLU A 206 1.41 1.92 -14.38
C GLU A 206 2.32 0.94 -13.59
N SER A 207 2.16 0.89 -12.26
CA SER A 207 2.95 -0.01 -11.40
C SER A 207 2.69 -1.49 -11.68
N LEU A 208 1.44 -1.85 -11.94
CA LEU A 208 1.06 -3.22 -12.31
C LEU A 208 1.60 -3.60 -13.69
N GLU A 209 1.58 -2.68 -14.66
CA GLU A 209 2.17 -2.91 -15.99
C GLU A 209 3.70 -3.12 -15.92
N LEU A 210 4.36 -2.43 -14.99
CA LEU A 210 5.81 -2.57 -14.75
C LEU A 210 6.18 -3.76 -13.86
N SER A 211 5.21 -4.54 -13.37
CA SER A 211 5.49 -5.65 -12.46
C SER A 211 6.31 -6.74 -13.16
N PRO A 212 7.47 -7.15 -12.61
CA PRO A 212 8.24 -8.27 -13.15
C PRO A 212 7.51 -9.62 -13.00
N PHE A 213 6.40 -9.65 -12.25
CA PHE A 213 5.59 -10.85 -12.02
C PHE A 213 4.38 -10.95 -12.96
N LYS A 214 4.11 -9.93 -13.79
CA LYS A 214 2.94 -9.87 -14.67
C LYS A 214 2.90 -11.03 -15.66
N GLU A 215 3.92 -11.21 -16.50
CA GLU A 215 3.95 -12.26 -17.53
C GLU A 215 3.83 -13.67 -16.91
N VAL A 216 4.51 -13.87 -15.78
CA VAL A 216 4.52 -15.11 -15.03
C VAL A 216 3.14 -15.42 -14.46
N ALA A 217 2.44 -14.41 -13.91
CA ALA A 217 1.08 -14.56 -13.41
C ALA A 217 0.04 -14.77 -14.54
N GLU A 218 0.18 -14.06 -15.66
CA GLU A 218 -0.75 -14.13 -16.80
C GLU A 218 -0.60 -15.42 -17.63
N SER A 219 0.61 -15.97 -17.72
CA SER A 219 0.86 -17.22 -18.45
C SER A 219 0.28 -18.46 -17.77
N GLY A 220 -0.12 -18.37 -16.49
CA GLY A 220 -0.60 -19.51 -15.70
C GLY A 220 0.47 -20.58 -15.42
N ALA A 221 1.69 -20.41 -15.95
CA ALA A 221 2.81 -21.33 -15.81
C ALA A 221 3.58 -21.05 -14.51
N VAL A 222 2.87 -20.99 -13.38
CA VAL A 222 3.42 -20.75 -12.05
C VAL A 222 3.17 -21.89 -11.09
N VAL A 223 4.16 -22.15 -10.25
CA VAL A 223 4.05 -23.06 -9.11
C VAL A 223 4.36 -22.31 -7.83
N ARG A 224 3.73 -22.67 -6.71
CA ARG A 224 4.14 -22.13 -5.41
C ARG A 224 5.35 -22.89 -4.90
N CYS A 225 6.35 -22.13 -4.43
CA CYS A 225 7.47 -22.74 -3.72
C CYS A 225 6.97 -23.43 -2.44
N PRO A 226 7.31 -24.71 -2.18
CA PRO A 226 6.84 -25.42 -0.99
C PRO A 226 7.46 -24.90 0.31
N VAL A 227 8.53 -24.12 0.24
CA VAL A 227 9.23 -23.57 1.41
C VAL A 227 8.77 -22.15 1.72
N CYS A 228 8.76 -21.25 0.73
CA CYS A 228 8.41 -19.84 0.96
C CYS A 228 7.02 -19.42 0.46
N ASN A 229 6.25 -20.33 -0.16
CA ASN A 229 4.88 -20.12 -0.65
C ASN A 229 4.72 -19.00 -1.70
N LYS A 230 5.81 -18.42 -2.22
CA LYS A 230 5.79 -17.45 -3.32
C LYS A 230 5.59 -18.15 -4.67
N TYR A 231 4.95 -17.46 -5.61
CA TYR A 231 4.82 -17.92 -6.99
C TYR A 231 6.18 -17.88 -7.68
N VAL A 232 6.48 -18.94 -8.42
CA VAL A 232 7.74 -19.15 -9.12
C VAL A 232 7.41 -19.63 -10.53
N PRO A 233 8.12 -19.14 -11.57
CA PRO A 233 7.95 -19.67 -12.93
C PRO A 233 8.12 -21.19 -12.95
N MET A 234 7.26 -21.91 -13.68
CA MET A 234 7.41 -23.34 -13.93
C MET A 234 8.76 -23.62 -14.61
N GLY A 235 9.37 -24.76 -14.29
CA GLY A 235 10.60 -25.23 -14.93
C GLY A 235 11.92 -24.70 -14.35
N VAL A 236 11.89 -23.75 -13.38
CA VAL A 236 13.12 -23.32 -12.71
C VAL A 236 13.61 -24.37 -11.71
N ARG A 237 14.93 -24.59 -11.64
CA ARG A 237 15.53 -25.60 -10.75
C ARG A 237 15.62 -25.13 -9.29
N PHE A 238 15.68 -23.82 -9.08
CA PHE A 238 15.80 -23.19 -7.77
C PHE A 238 14.79 -22.04 -7.68
N CYS A 239 14.20 -21.88 -6.50
CA CYS A 239 13.35 -20.75 -6.20
C CYS A 239 14.22 -19.48 -6.18
N PRO A 240 13.93 -18.46 -7.02
CA PRO A 240 14.69 -17.21 -7.06
C PRO A 240 14.53 -16.37 -5.78
N ARG A 241 13.62 -16.75 -4.89
CA ARG A 241 13.35 -16.03 -3.62
C ARG A 241 14.10 -16.62 -2.44
N CYS A 242 13.94 -17.93 -2.18
CA CYS A 242 14.52 -18.57 -1.00
C CYS A 242 15.72 -19.49 -1.31
N GLY A 243 16.08 -19.65 -2.58
CA GLY A 243 17.13 -20.57 -3.01
C GLY A 243 16.76 -22.06 -2.90
N ASN A 244 15.56 -22.39 -2.39
CA ASN A 244 15.14 -23.78 -2.27
C ASN A 244 15.10 -24.47 -3.64
N ARG A 245 15.59 -25.70 -3.70
CA ARG A 245 15.51 -26.51 -4.91
C ARG A 245 14.04 -26.83 -5.18
N MET A 246 13.55 -26.42 -6.35
CA MET A 246 12.22 -26.79 -6.76
C MET A 246 12.27 -28.28 -7.10
N LYS A 247 11.45 -29.09 -6.44
CA LYS A 247 11.21 -30.46 -6.93
C LYS A 247 10.64 -30.26 -8.33
N SER A 248 11.36 -30.71 -9.36
CA SER A 248 10.86 -30.74 -10.72
C SER A 248 9.46 -31.32 -10.66
N MET A 249 8.45 -30.54 -10.99
CA MET A 249 7.17 -31.11 -11.33
C MET A 249 7.45 -32.16 -12.40
N PRO A 250 6.83 -33.35 -12.31
CA PRO A 250 7.05 -34.35 -13.34
C PRO A 250 6.68 -33.70 -14.66
N THR A 251 7.64 -33.66 -15.59
CA THR A 251 7.44 -33.12 -16.95
C THR A 251 6.34 -33.85 -17.69
N GLU A 252 5.94 -35.00 -17.16
CA GLU A 252 4.93 -35.90 -17.68
C GLU A 252 4.00 -36.37 -16.56
N MET A 253 2.70 -36.32 -16.78
CA MET A 253 1.67 -36.97 -15.97
C MET A 253 1.16 -38.22 -16.69
N LYS A 254 0.70 -39.24 -15.96
CA LYS A 254 0.14 -40.44 -16.60
C LYS A 254 -1.34 -40.26 -16.93
N CYS A 255 -1.74 -40.66 -18.13
CA CYS A 255 -3.14 -40.77 -18.50
C CYS A 255 -3.83 -41.80 -17.59
N LEU A 256 -4.91 -41.41 -16.91
CA LEU A 256 -5.69 -42.34 -16.08
C LEU A 256 -6.40 -43.43 -16.90
N LYS A 257 -6.59 -43.20 -18.20
CA LYS A 257 -7.26 -44.16 -19.11
C LYS A 257 -6.30 -45.10 -19.82
N CYS A 258 -5.24 -44.58 -20.44
CA CYS A 258 -4.33 -45.39 -21.26
C CYS A 258 -2.93 -45.57 -20.67
N GLY A 259 -2.61 -44.95 -19.53
CA GLY A 259 -1.32 -45.05 -18.87
C GLY A 259 -0.15 -44.35 -19.58
N ALA A 260 -0.38 -43.72 -20.74
CA ALA A 260 0.65 -42.98 -21.48
C ALA A 260 1.15 -41.78 -20.69
N ASN A 261 2.42 -41.45 -20.85
CA ASN A 261 3.00 -40.22 -20.31
C ASN A 261 2.53 -39.04 -21.17
N ILE A 262 2.06 -37.99 -20.50
CA ILE A 262 1.45 -36.81 -21.10
C ILE A 262 2.23 -35.59 -20.63
N PRO A 263 2.70 -34.71 -21.54
CA PRO A 263 3.32 -33.46 -21.15
C PRO A 263 2.44 -32.67 -20.18
N ALA A 264 3.02 -32.22 -19.07
CA ALA A 264 2.31 -31.41 -18.07
C ALA A 264 1.74 -30.13 -18.73
N GLY A 265 0.46 -29.82 -18.48
CA GLY A 265 -0.26 -28.69 -19.09
C GLY A 265 -1.07 -29.02 -20.35
N SER A 266 -1.16 -30.29 -20.75
CA SER A 266 -2.02 -30.73 -21.86
C SER A 266 -3.50 -30.75 -21.45
N ASN A 267 -4.40 -30.28 -22.32
CA ASN A 267 -5.86 -30.35 -22.10
C ASN A 267 -6.47 -31.72 -22.43
N PHE A 268 -5.77 -32.51 -23.26
CA PHE A 268 -6.18 -33.82 -23.73
C PHE A 268 -4.97 -34.75 -23.83
N CYS A 269 -5.19 -36.04 -23.66
CA CYS A 269 -4.18 -37.06 -23.86
C CYS A 269 -3.90 -37.22 -25.36
N PRO A 270 -2.67 -36.96 -25.85
CA PRO A 270 -2.34 -37.07 -27.26
C PRO A 270 -2.38 -38.52 -27.80
N ASN A 271 -2.39 -39.51 -26.90
CA ASN A 271 -2.40 -40.92 -27.29
C ASN A 271 -3.82 -41.51 -27.40
N CYS A 272 -4.74 -41.15 -26.49
CA CYS A 272 -6.08 -41.76 -26.45
C CYS A 272 -7.24 -40.78 -26.51
N GLY A 273 -6.97 -39.47 -26.60
CA GLY A 273 -7.98 -38.42 -26.71
C GLY A 273 -8.74 -38.11 -25.42
N GLU A 274 -8.40 -38.76 -24.29
CA GLU A 274 -9.06 -38.51 -23.01
C GLU A 274 -8.81 -37.09 -22.52
N LYS A 275 -9.82 -36.43 -21.97
CA LYS A 275 -9.69 -35.10 -21.39
C LYS A 275 -9.01 -35.21 -20.02
N LEU A 276 -8.06 -34.31 -19.73
CA LEU A 276 -7.20 -34.36 -18.54
C LEU A 276 -7.64 -33.42 -17.43
#